data_AF-A0A841BDD6-F1
#
_entry.id   AF-A0A841BDD6-F1
#
_cell.length_a   1.000
_cell.length_b   1.000
_cell.length_c   1.000
_cell.angle_alpha   90.00
_cell.angle_beta   90.00
_cell.angle_gamma   90.00
#
_symmetry.space_group_name_H-M   'P 1'
#
loop_
_entity.id
_entity.type
_entity.pdbx_description
1 polymer ?
#
loop_
_entity_poly.entity_id
_entity_poly.type
_entity_poly.pdbx_seq_one_letter_code
_entity_poly.pdbx_strand_id
1 'polypeptide(L)'
;MDEFGGRCRLDWWANPLTCLASVEVSVGARWTGNGCDATGTLVDGADLEGFELLCALDPVFRLRIGGDDVVDVLVELLDEHGRFTLTEYDGPASRAVSIELSTTAAESAAGRSR
;
A
#
# COMPACT_ATOMS: atom_id res chain seq x y z
N MET A 1 1.33 -28.92 3.95
CA MET A 1 2.19 -28.00 4.73
C MET A 1 2.76 -27.11 3.68
N ASP A 2 1.97 -26.10 3.33
CA ASP A 2 2.17 -25.28 2.16
C ASP A 2 2.34 -23.88 2.71
N GLU A 3 3.59 -23.51 2.89
CA GLU A 3 3.98 -22.15 3.28
C GLU A 3 4.64 -21.53 2.05
N PHE A 4 4.10 -20.39 1.64
CA PHE A 4 4.70 -19.58 0.61
C PHE A 4 5.50 -18.46 1.30
N GLY A 5 6.73 -18.24 0.86
CA GLY A 5 7.58 -17.16 1.33
C GLY A 5 8.34 -16.57 0.15
N GLY A 6 8.18 -15.27 -0.09
CA GLY A 6 8.79 -14.64 -1.25
C GLY A 6 8.81 -13.11 -1.20
N ARG A 7 9.76 -12.53 -1.94
CA ARG A 7 9.75 -11.10 -2.22
C ARG A 7 8.72 -10.78 -3.30
N CYS A 8 7.85 -9.83 -2.99
CA CYS A 8 6.74 -9.40 -3.82
C CYS A 8 6.75 -7.88 -3.94
N ARG A 9 5.89 -7.34 -4.80
CA ARG A 9 5.61 -5.91 -4.86
C ARG A 9 4.16 -5.61 -4.55
N LEU A 10 3.92 -4.56 -3.77
CA LEU A 10 2.62 -3.94 -3.61
C LEU A 10 2.59 -2.68 -4.45
N ASP A 11 1.74 -2.67 -5.46
CA ASP A 11 1.50 -1.49 -6.29
C ASP A 11 0.25 -0.77 -5.79
N TRP A 12 0.38 0.52 -5.50
CA TRP A 12 -0.72 1.38 -5.11
C TRP A 12 -1.22 2.18 -6.32
N TRP A 13 -2.50 2.05 -6.62
CA TRP A 13 -3.13 2.64 -7.79
C TRP A 13 -4.17 3.67 -7.38
N ALA A 14 -4.03 4.91 -7.87
CA ALA A 14 -5.02 5.95 -7.64
C ALA A 14 -6.34 5.67 -8.40
N ASN A 15 -6.23 4.92 -9.49
CA ASN A 15 -7.30 4.49 -10.36
C ASN A 15 -6.78 3.32 -11.22
N PRO A 16 -7.65 2.61 -11.98
CA PRO A 16 -7.23 1.44 -12.77
C PRO A 16 -6.14 1.67 -13.83
N LEU A 17 -5.79 2.93 -14.13
CA LEU A 17 -4.82 3.30 -15.17
C LEU A 17 -3.55 3.98 -14.63
N THR A 18 -3.53 4.38 -13.36
CA THR A 18 -2.42 5.17 -12.78
C THR A 18 -1.87 4.52 -11.52
N CYS A 19 -0.73 3.85 -11.64
CA CYS A 19 0.08 3.41 -10.51
C CYS A 19 0.93 4.59 -10.00
N LEU A 20 0.79 4.96 -8.73
CA LEU A 20 1.56 6.06 -8.14
C LEU A 20 2.72 5.61 -7.26
N ALA A 21 2.65 4.40 -6.70
CA ALA A 21 3.71 3.86 -5.86
C ALA A 21 3.82 2.35 -6.01
N SER A 22 5.05 1.85 -5.87
CA SER A 22 5.36 0.42 -5.85
C SER A 22 6.35 0.14 -4.73
N VAL A 23 5.93 -0.67 -3.77
CA VAL A 23 6.71 -0.98 -2.56
C VAL A 23 7.15 -2.44 -2.60
N GLU A 24 8.44 -2.70 -2.37
CA GLU A 24 8.95 -4.07 -2.24
C GLU A 24 8.67 -4.59 -0.83
N VAL A 25 8.14 -5.81 -0.75
CA VAL A 25 7.73 -6.44 0.51
C VAL A 25 8.16 -7.89 0.55
N SER A 26 8.35 -8.42 1.74
CA SER A 26 8.46 -9.87 1.96
C SER A 26 7.12 -10.39 2.45
N VAL A 27 6.53 -11.33 1.70
CA VAL A 27 5.23 -11.93 2.02
C VAL A 27 5.42 -13.38 2.43
N GLY A 28 4.79 -13.76 3.52
CA GLY A 28 4.62 -15.12 3.99
C GLY A 28 3.14 -15.49 4.05
N ALA A 29 2.74 -16.56 3.37
CA ALA A 29 1.38 -17.07 3.38
C ALA A 29 1.34 -18.48 3.96
N ARG A 30 0.40 -18.71 4.87
CA ARG A 30 0.18 -19.98 5.54
C ARG A 30 -1.25 -20.44 5.28
N TRP A 31 -1.41 -21.57 4.60
CA TRP A 31 -2.70 -22.21 4.46
C TRP A 31 -3.14 -22.80 5.81
N THR A 32 -4.27 -22.33 6.31
CA THR A 32 -4.94 -22.84 7.50
C THR A 32 -6.20 -23.61 7.09
N GLY A 33 -6.74 -24.45 7.98
CA GLY A 33 -7.95 -25.25 7.68
C GLY A 33 -9.18 -24.40 7.31
N ASN A 34 -9.12 -23.07 7.51
CA ASN A 34 -10.17 -22.10 7.22
C ASN A 34 -9.82 -21.12 6.10
N GLY A 35 -8.65 -21.22 5.45
CA GLY A 35 -8.25 -20.29 4.39
C GLY A 35 -6.75 -20.08 4.28
N CYS A 36 -6.33 -18.90 3.84
CA CYS A 36 -4.93 -18.51 3.77
C CYS A 36 -4.69 -17.29 4.64
N ASP A 37 -3.84 -17.43 5.66
CA ASP A 37 -3.33 -16.31 6.45
C ASP A 37 -2.06 -15.79 5.80
N ALA A 38 -2.17 -14.63 5.12
CA ALA A 38 -1.03 -13.97 4.50
C ALA A 38 -0.59 -12.77 5.36
N THR A 39 0.70 -12.74 5.67
CA THR A 39 1.36 -11.67 6.40
C THR A 39 2.52 -11.16 5.58
N GLY A 40 2.83 -9.88 5.73
CA GLY A 40 3.96 -9.28 5.06
C GLY A 40 4.72 -8.33 5.97
N THR A 41 5.94 -8.02 5.54
CA THR A 41 6.77 -6.98 6.11
C THR A 41 7.37 -6.16 4.99
N LEU A 42 7.48 -4.86 5.21
CA LEU A 42 8.32 -4.00 4.38
C LEU A 42 9.76 -4.54 4.39
N VAL A 43 10.45 -4.41 3.25
CA VAL A 43 11.89 -4.68 3.19
C VAL A 43 12.68 -3.57 3.88
N ASP A 44 13.89 -3.89 4.33
CA ASP A 44 14.76 -2.91 5.01
C ASP A 44 15.05 -1.69 4.10
N GLY A 45 14.95 -0.50 4.68
CA GLY A 45 15.11 0.77 3.96
C GLY A 45 13.89 1.22 3.13
N ALA A 46 12.77 0.49 3.18
CA ALA A 46 11.51 0.97 2.61
C ALA A 46 10.97 2.20 3.36
N ASP A 47 10.25 3.05 2.63
CA ASP A 47 9.60 4.24 3.18
C ASP A 47 8.33 3.84 3.95
N LEU A 48 8.49 3.64 5.27
CA LEU A 48 7.39 3.25 6.16
C LEU A 48 6.30 4.34 6.22
N GLU A 49 6.70 5.59 6.44
CA GLU A 49 5.78 6.72 6.60
C GLU A 49 4.92 6.92 5.34
N GLY A 50 5.54 6.80 4.16
CA GLY A 50 4.85 6.81 2.88
C GLY A 50 3.92 5.61 2.71
N PHE A 51 4.32 4.42 3.14
CA PHE A 51 3.46 3.24 3.10
C PHE A 51 2.23 3.38 4.02
N GLU A 52 2.40 3.92 5.23
CA GLU A 52 1.30 4.22 6.15
C GLU A 52 0.33 5.23 5.55
N LEU A 53 0.84 6.29 4.93
CA LEU A 53 0.02 7.27 4.22
C LEU A 53 -0.80 6.63 3.08
N LEU A 54 -0.18 5.77 2.28
CA LEU A 54 -0.88 5.07 1.19
C LEU A 54 -2.00 4.17 1.75
N CYS A 55 -1.75 3.43 2.83
CA CYS A 55 -2.76 2.62 3.50
C CYS A 55 -3.92 3.47 4.03
N ALA A 56 -3.64 4.66 4.57
CA ALA A 56 -4.66 5.58 5.08
C ALA A 56 -5.51 6.21 3.97
N LEU A 57 -4.92 6.46 2.79
CA LEU A 57 -5.65 6.95 1.61
C LEU A 57 -6.53 5.87 1.00
N ASP A 58 -5.92 4.70 0.79
CA ASP A 58 -6.60 3.55 0.23
C ASP A 58 -5.83 2.26 0.58
N PRO A 59 -6.42 1.35 1.37
CA PRO A 59 -5.71 0.17 1.87
C PRO A 59 -5.64 -0.99 0.87
N VAL A 60 -6.14 -0.86 -0.36
CA VAL A 60 -6.07 -1.97 -1.33
C VAL A 60 -4.94 -1.70 -2.31
N PHE A 61 -4.10 -2.72 -2.43
CA PHE A 61 -2.94 -2.73 -3.28
C PHE A 61 -3.07 -3.87 -4.27
N ARG A 62 -2.35 -3.76 -5.38
CA ARG A 62 -2.12 -4.90 -6.27
C ARG A 62 -0.83 -5.59 -5.85
N LEU A 63 -0.96 -6.80 -5.33
CA LEU A 63 0.17 -7.67 -5.02
C LEU A 63 0.65 -8.35 -6.28
N ARG A 64 1.97 -8.28 -6.54
CA ARG A 64 2.63 -8.97 -7.65
C ARG A 64 3.53 -10.08 -7.12
N ILE A 65 3.19 -11.33 -7.46
CA ILE A 65 3.88 -12.54 -7.01
C ILE A 65 4.61 -13.13 -8.23
N GLY A 66 5.90 -12.81 -8.40
CA GLY A 66 6.71 -13.41 -9.47
C GLY A 66 6.21 -13.08 -10.90
N GLY A 67 6.66 -11.95 -11.44
CA GLY A 67 6.49 -11.59 -12.85
C GLY A 67 5.08 -11.14 -13.23
N ASP A 68 4.19 -12.10 -13.45
CA ASP A 68 2.88 -11.90 -14.10
C ASP A 68 1.68 -12.21 -13.21
N ASP A 69 1.86 -12.93 -12.09
CA ASP A 69 0.74 -13.21 -11.19
C ASP A 69 0.44 -11.96 -10.34
N VAL A 70 -0.81 -11.49 -10.44
CA VAL A 70 -1.27 -10.29 -9.74
C VAL A 70 -2.62 -10.54 -9.07
N VAL A 71 -2.76 -10.06 -7.84
CA VAL A 71 -3.99 -10.16 -7.05
C VAL A 71 -4.21 -8.85 -6.30
N ASP A 72 -5.45 -8.35 -6.29
CA ASP A 72 -5.81 -7.18 -5.50
C ASP A 72 -6.04 -7.63 -4.04
N VAL A 73 -5.39 -6.94 -3.10
CA VAL A 73 -5.35 -7.31 -1.68
C VAL A 73 -5.62 -6.11 -0.80
N LEU A 74 -6.41 -6.31 0.25
CA LEU A 74 -6.53 -5.40 1.37
C LEU A 74 -5.32 -5.57 2.29
N VAL A 75 -4.64 -4.46 2.56
CA VAL A 75 -3.50 -4.37 3.49
C VAL A 75 -4.01 -3.80 4.81
N GLU A 76 -3.74 -4.52 5.90
CA GLU A 76 -4.00 -4.03 7.26
C GLU A 76 -2.68 -4.02 8.05
N LEU A 77 -2.23 -2.83 8.44
CA LEU A 77 -1.03 -2.67 9.25
C LEU A 77 -1.23 -3.30 10.63
N LEU A 78 -0.24 -4.10 11.05
CA LEU A 78 -0.23 -4.74 12.36
C LEU A 78 0.53 -3.92 13.40
N ASP A 79 1.53 -3.16 12.97
CA ASP A 79 2.37 -2.35 13.85
C ASP A 79 3.14 -1.26 13.08
N GLU A 80 3.78 -0.37 13.86
CA GLU A 80 4.63 0.74 13.39
C GLU A 80 5.99 0.27 12.83
N HIS A 81 6.22 -1.03 12.64
CA HIS A 81 7.46 -1.56 12.03
C HIS A 81 7.24 -2.04 10.60
N GLY A 82 6.10 -1.71 9.99
CA GLY A 82 5.80 -2.09 8.61
C GLY A 82 5.40 -3.54 8.44
N ARG A 83 4.96 -4.21 9.51
CA ARG A 83 4.32 -5.53 9.43
C ARG A 83 2.83 -5.36 9.17
N PHE A 84 2.27 -6.24 8.34
CA PHE A 84 0.87 -6.15 7.92
C PHE A 84 0.29 -7.52 7.60
N THR A 85 -1.04 -7.59 7.49
CA THR A 85 -1.77 -8.72 6.92
C THR A 85 -2.25 -8.39 5.51
N LEU A 86 -2.47 -9.44 4.73
CA LEU A 86 -3.01 -9.37 3.38
C LEU A 86 -4.26 -10.24 3.31
N THR A 87 -5.35 -9.64 2.87
CA THR A 87 -6.60 -10.34 2.58
C THR A 87 -6.97 -10.11 1.13
N GLU A 88 -7.38 -11.14 0.40
CA GLU A 88 -7.85 -10.96 -0.98
C GLU A 88 -9.02 -9.97 -1.04
N TYR A 89 -8.96 -9.05 -2.00
CA TYR A 89 -9.96 -8.01 -2.19
C TYR A 89 -10.90 -8.35 -3.35
N ASP A 90 -12.14 -8.75 -3.02
CA ASP A 90 -13.22 -9.04 -4.00
C ASP A 90 -14.17 -7.84 -4.22
N GLY A 91 -13.81 -6.65 -3.74
CA GLY A 91 -14.64 -5.45 -3.87
C GLY A 91 -14.56 -4.78 -5.24
N PRO A 92 -15.24 -3.62 -5.44
CA PRO A 92 -15.26 -2.94 -6.72
C PRO A 92 -13.86 -2.47 -7.17
N ALA A 93 -13.51 -2.72 -8.43
CA ALA A 93 -12.24 -2.30 -9.00
C ALA A 93 -12.07 -0.77 -9.14
N SER A 94 -13.16 0.00 -9.08
CA SER A 94 -13.13 1.47 -9.15
C SER A 94 -13.38 2.05 -7.75
N ARG A 95 -12.33 2.65 -7.19
CA ARG A 95 -12.32 3.22 -5.84
C ARG A 95 -11.84 4.67 -5.94
N ALA A 96 -12.61 5.58 -5.36
CA ALA A 96 -12.34 7.02 -5.46
C ALA A 96 -11.41 7.43 -4.32
N VAL A 97 -10.15 7.73 -4.63
CA VAL A 97 -9.22 8.31 -3.66
C VAL A 97 -9.34 9.83 -3.72
N SER A 98 -9.72 10.45 -2.60
CA SER A 98 -9.77 11.91 -2.47
C SER A 98 -8.47 12.41 -1.86
N ILE A 99 -7.62 13.04 -2.65
CA ILE A 99 -6.39 13.68 -2.17
C ILE A 99 -6.71 15.16 -1.94
N GLU A 100 -6.94 15.55 -0.69
CA GLU A 100 -7.11 16.95 -0.35
C GLU A 100 -5.76 17.67 -0.35
N LEU A 101 -5.43 18.31 -1.48
CA LEU A 101 -4.27 19.19 -1.58
C LEU A 101 -4.53 20.45 -0.76
N SER A 102 -4.07 20.48 0.48
CA SER A 102 -4.02 21.70 1.29
C SER A 102 -2.98 22.64 0.70
N THR A 103 -3.38 23.50 -0.24
CA THR A 103 -2.52 24.58 -0.72
C THR A 103 -2.40 25.62 0.38
N THR A 104 -1.36 25.52 1.22
CA THR A 104 -0.95 26.65 2.06
C THR A 104 -0.50 27.77 1.11
N ALA A 105 -1.41 28.71 0.85
CA ALA A 105 -1.07 29.96 0.20
C ALA A 105 -0.22 30.77 1.19
N ALA A 106 1.08 30.84 0.93
CA ALA A 106 1.94 31.84 1.55
C ALA A 106 1.52 33.21 0.98
N GLU A 107 0.57 33.87 1.65
CA GLU A 107 0.24 35.26 1.35
C GLU A 107 1.49 36.12 1.55
N SER A 108 1.93 36.68 0.42
CA SER A 108 3.04 37.61 0.32
C SER A 108 2.65 38.95 0.93
N ALA A 109 3.26 39.33 2.05
CA ALA A 109 3.26 40.72 2.50
C ALA A 109 4.36 41.49 1.75
N ALA A 110 4.02 42.04 0.59
CA ALA A 110 4.83 43.02 -0.11
C ALA A 110 4.71 44.41 0.56
N GLY A 111 5.85 44.95 1.00
CA GLY A 111 6.22 46.36 0.84
C GLY A 111 5.48 47.44 1.63
N ARG A 112 6.20 48.10 2.54
CA ARG A 112 6.27 49.57 2.54
C ARG A 112 7.61 50.07 3.06
N SER A 113 8.36 50.63 2.12
CA SER A 113 9.55 51.45 2.32
C SER A 113 9.31 52.56 3.34
N ARG A 114 10.32 52.81 4.18
CA ARG A 114 10.75 54.17 4.49
C ARG A 114 12.23 54.22 4.85
#